data_AF-A0A524K5K2-F1
#
_entry.id   AF-A0A524K5K2-F1
#
_cell.length_a   1.000
_cell.length_b   1.000
_cell.length_c   1.000
_cell.angle_alpha   90.00
_cell.angle_beta   90.00
_cell.angle_gamma   90.00
#
_symmetry.space_group_name_H-M   'P 1'
#
loop_
_entity.id
_entity.type
_entity.pdbx_description
1 polymer ?
#
loop_
_entity_poly.entity_id
_entity_poly.type
_entity_poly.pdbx_seq_one_letter_code
_entity_poly.pdbx_strand_id
1 'polypeptide(L)' 'MFQNKFQFKRDFTQRVVETYGRSVEQSHRTERYMVLGEMVRDYASIHWKESKEAAVHLGA' A
#
# COMPACT_ATOMS: atom_id res chain seq x y z
N MET A 1 1.87 -6.12 4.00
CA MET A 1 0.63 -5.41 4.35
C MET A 1 0.88 -4.64 5.65
N PHE A 2 0.69 -3.33 5.68
CA PHE A 2 0.99 -2.53 6.87
C PHE A 2 -0.03 -2.81 7.98
N GLN A 3 0.44 -3.22 9.16
CA GLN A 3 -0.43 -3.51 10.31
C GLN A 3 -0.52 -2.34 11.31
N ASN A 4 0.40 -1.39 11.20
CA ASN A 4 0.48 -0.24 12.09
C ASN A 4 1.05 0.99 11.38
N LYS A 5 0.83 2.16 11.98
CA LYS A 5 1.26 3.45 11.44
C LYS A 5 2.77 3.54 11.18
N PHE A 6 3.59 2.86 11.99
CA PHE A 6 5.05 2.87 11.84
C PHE A 6 5.49 2.09 10.61
N GLN A 7 4.97 0.88 10.41
CA GLN A 7 5.20 0.09 9.21
C GLN A 7 4.71 0.81 7.96
N PHE A 8 3.52 1.43 8.02
CA PHE A 8 3.01 2.22 6.90
C PHE A 8 3.98 3.34 6.50
N LYS A 9 4.46 4.13 7.46
CA LYS A 9 5.41 5.21 7.19
C LYS A 9 6.73 4.71 6.62
N ARG A 10 7.26 3.60 7.15
CA ARG A 10 8.48 2.98 6.65
C ARG A 10 8.30 2.52 5.21
N ASP A 11 7.28 1.71 4.95
CA ASP A 11 7.02 1.12 3.64
C ASP A 11 6.70 2.20 2.60
N PHE A 12 5.98 3.26 2.99
CA PHE A 12 5.72 4.42 2.14
C PHE A 12 7.02 5.15 1.75
N THR A 13 7.87 5.40 2.73
CA THR A 13 9.15 6.10 2.50
C THR A 13 10.07 5.27 1.60
N GLN A 14 10.10 3.97 1.84
CA GLN A 14 10.87 3.02 1.05
C GLN A 14 10.35 2.94 -0.40
N ARG A 15 9.03 2.79 -0.62
CA ARG A 15 8.45 2.78 -1.96
C ARG A 15 8.71 4.07 -2.72
N VAL A 16 8.60 5.24 -2.08
CA VAL A 16 8.92 6.52 -2.75
C VAL A 16 10.37 6.55 -3.23
N VAL A 17 11.31 6.04 -2.42
CA VAL A 17 12.72 5.94 -2.79
C VAL A 17 12.92 4.91 -3.90
N GLU A 18 12.28 3.75 -3.84
CA GLU A 18 12.38 2.69 -4.86
C GLU A 18 11.77 3.11 -6.21
N THR A 19 10.63 3.81 -6.22
CA THR A 19 9.95 4.23 -7.45
C THR A 19 10.62 5.43 -8.11
N TYR A 20 11.06 6.41 -7.32
CA TYR A 20 11.52 7.70 -7.86
C TYR A 20 13.01 7.97 -7.66
N GLY A 21 13.73 7.16 -6.87
CA GLY A 21 15.16 7.32 -6.59
C GLY A 21 15.50 8.49 -5.66
N ARG A 22 14.51 9.06 -4.96
CA ARG A 22 14.66 10.25 -4.12
C ARG A 22 13.89 10.11 -2.82
N SER A 23 14.38 10.79 -1.78
CA SER A 23 13.75 10.80 -0.47
C SER A 23 12.39 11.50 -0.49
N VAL A 24 11.51 11.14 0.44
CA VAL A 24 10.15 11.71 0.57
C VAL A 24 10.16 13.24 0.73
N GLU A 25 11.21 13.77 1.35
CA GLU A 25 11.38 15.21 1.56
C GLU A 25 11.69 15.96 0.26
N GLN A 26 12.39 15.30 -0.67
CA GLN A 26 12.74 15.82 -1.99
C GLN A 26 11.73 15.48 -3.08
N SER A 27 10.80 14.55 -2.83
CA SER A 27 9.80 14.13 -3.80
C SER A 27 8.66 15.14 -3.94
N HIS A 28 8.11 15.25 -5.15
CA HIS A 28 6.99 16.14 -5.41
C HIS A 28 5.72 15.63 -4.73
N ARG A 29 4.78 16.53 -4.41
CA ARG A 29 3.53 16.18 -3.71
C ARG A 29 2.70 15.16 -4.51
N THR A 30 2.79 15.19 -5.84
CA THR A 30 2.15 14.22 -6.76
C THR A 30 2.73 12.82 -6.64
N GLU A 31 4.06 12.69 -6.55
CA GLU A 31 4.74 11.39 -6.44
C GLU A 31 4.35 10.69 -5.13
N ARG A 32 4.31 11.48 -4.05
CA ARG A 32 3.79 11.03 -2.76
C ARG A 32 2.35 10.54 -2.87
N TYR A 33 1.50 11.27 -3.59
CA TYR A 33 0.09 10.88 -3.79
C TYR A 33 -0.04 9.58 -4.59
N MET A 34 0.76 9.41 -5.64
CA MET A 34 0.74 8.20 -6.48
C MET A 34 1.10 6.95 -5.68
N VAL A 35 2.21 7.00 -4.92
CA VAL A 35 2.65 5.87 -4.08
C VAL A 35 1.64 5.58 -2.97
N LEU A 36 1.06 6.62 -2.36
CA LEU A 36 0.04 6.45 -1.33
C LEU A 36 -1.20 5.74 -1.91
N GLY A 37 -1.66 6.18 -3.09
CA GLY A 37 -2.80 5.58 -3.78
C GLY A 37 -2.55 4.13 -4.17
N GLU A 38 -1.34 3.80 -4.62
CA GLU A 38 -0.95 2.43 -4.93
C GLU A 38 -0.93 1.54 -3.67
N MET A 39 -0.33 2.00 -2.57
CA MET A 39 -0.32 1.25 -1.31
C MET A 39 -1.72 0.97 -0.77
N VAL A 40 -2.63 1.95 -0.86
CA VAL A 40 -4.03 1.77 -0.43
C VAL A 40 -4.78 0.83 -1.36
N ARG A 41 -4.55 0.91 -2.67
CA ARG A 41 -5.14 -0.02 -3.64
C ARG A 41 -4.69 -1.46 -3.41
N ASP A 42 -3.38 -1.69 -3.23
CA ASP A 42 -2.84 -3.01 -2.90
C ASP A 42 -3.51 -3.58 -1.63
N TYR A 43 -3.67 -2.73 -0.62
CA TYR A 43 -4.32 -3.10 0.63
C TYR A 43 -5.78 -3.52 0.43
N ALA A 44 -6.55 -2.71 -0.29
CA ALA A 44 -7.94 -3.05 -0.59
C ALA A 44 -8.05 -4.32 -1.45
N SER A 45 -7.18 -4.51 -2.44
CA SER A 45 -7.20 -5.65 -3.35
C SER A 45 -6.89 -6.98 -2.65
N ILE A 46 -5.91 -7.02 -1.74
CA ILE A 46 -5.57 -8.23 -0.99
C ILE A 46 -6.73 -8.62 -0.06
N HIS A 47 -7.28 -7.66 0.71
CA HIS A 47 -8.41 -7.96 1.59
C HIS A 47 -9.69 -8.32 0.84
N TRP A 48 -9.91 -7.73 -0.34
CA TRP A 48 -11.01 -8.11 -1.21
C TRP A 48 -10.87 -9.57 -1.67
N LYS A 49 -9.66 -9.97 -2.08
CA LYS A 49 -9.37 -11.36 -2.46
C LYS A 49 -9.58 -12.32 -1.29
N GLU A 50 -9.04 -12.01 -0.11
CA GLU A 50 -9.20 -12.81 1.11
C GLU A 50 -10.68 -12.96 1.50
N SER A 51 -11.45 -11.86 1.48
CA SER A 51 -12.88 -11.88 1.80
C SER A 51 -13.67 -12.71 0.79
N LYS A 52 -13.32 -12.64 -0.49
CA LYS A 52 -13.95 -13.44 -1.55
C LYS A 52 -13.64 -14.93 -1.37
N GLU A 53 -12.40 -15.29 -1.06
CA GLU A 53 -12.01 -16.67 -0.77
C GLU A 53 -12.72 -17.22 0.48
N ALA A 54 -12.81 -16.42 1.54
CA ALA A 54 -13.55 -16.77 2.76
C ALA A 54 -15.05 -16.98 2.47
N ALA A 55 -15.67 -16.12 1.67
CA ALA A 55 -17.06 -16.25 1.26
C ALA A 55 -17.32 -17.51 0.42
N VAL A 56 -16.38 -17.89 -0.45
CA VAL A 56 -16.47 -19.15 -1.23
C VAL A 56 -16.39 -20.36 -0.30
N HIS A 57 -15.54 -20.32 0.73
CA HIS A 57 -15.36 -21.45 1.64
C HIS A 57 -16.52 -21.63 2.63
N LEU A 58 -17.22 -20.55 3.00
CA LEU A 58 -18.42 -20.58 3.85
C LEU A 58 -19.70 -21.06 3.12
N GLY A 59 -19.66 -21.13 1.78
CA GLY A 59 -20.78 -21.56 0.95
C GLY A 59 -20.72 -23.02 0.48
N ALA A 60 -19.75 -23.81 0.95
CA ALA A 60 -19.55 -25.22 0.64
C ALA A 60 -19.79 -26.10 1.88
#